data_AF-A0A6L6J4D9-F1
#
_entry.id   AF-A0A6L6J4D9-F1
#
_cell.length_a   1.000
_cell.length_b   1.000
_cell.length_c   1.000
_cell.angle_alpha   90.00
_cell.angle_beta   90.00
_cell.angle_gamma   90.00
#
_symmetry.space_group_name_H-M   'P 1'
#
loop_
_entity.id
_entity.type
_entity.pdbx_description
1 polymer ?
#
loop_
_entity_poly.entity_id
_entity_poly.type
_entity_poly.pdbx_seq_one_letter_code
_entity_poly.pdbx_strand_id
1 'polypeptide(L)'
;MTYQSDIPDPALIEARNILAHPQGHTHSAIRHACQIAATEGDQHDIEAASKTLAALNAEIADRSGRDRQAARRAYFQIALICIGFWIFVALAIFGLPLVWGWLTATVMLKPEACGALGAVECGEMLRAGL
;
A
#
# COMPACT_ATOMS: atom_id res chain seq x y z
N MET A 1 14.36 -36.39 50.42
CA MET A 1 13.26 -35.73 49.68
C MET A 1 13.32 -34.27 50.03
N THR A 2 14.06 -33.50 49.24
CA THR A 2 14.18 -32.05 49.42
C THR A 2 12.87 -31.41 49.00
N TYR A 3 12.19 -30.77 49.95
CA TYR A 3 11.06 -29.89 49.67
C TYR A 3 11.60 -28.75 48.80
N GLN A 4 11.38 -28.88 47.49
CA GLN A 4 11.63 -27.82 46.52
C GLN A 4 10.44 -26.88 46.68
N SER A 5 10.73 -25.70 47.23
CA SER A 5 9.75 -24.70 47.62
C SER A 5 8.73 -24.43 46.51
N ASP A 6 7.44 -24.64 46.83
CA ASP A 6 6.23 -24.22 46.10
C ASP A 6 6.11 -22.69 46.03
N ILE A 7 7.15 -22.01 45.54
CA ILE A 7 7.06 -20.61 45.16
C ILE A 7 6.88 -20.66 43.64
N PRO A 8 5.67 -20.39 43.11
CA PRO A 8 5.49 -20.32 41.67
C PRO A 8 6.49 -19.32 41.12
N ASP A 9 7.22 -19.74 40.09
CA ASP A 9 8.25 -18.92 39.45
C ASP A 9 7.64 -17.53 39.16
N PRO A 10 8.29 -16.42 39.51
CA PRO A 10 7.74 -15.09 39.26
C PRO A 10 7.32 -14.90 37.79
N ALA A 11 7.99 -15.59 36.87
CA ALA A 11 7.64 -15.65 35.45
C ALA A 11 6.25 -16.27 35.20
N LEU A 12 5.87 -17.32 35.92
CA LEU A 12 4.56 -17.97 35.80
C LEU A 12 3.43 -17.10 36.36
N ILE A 13 3.69 -16.36 37.45
CA ILE A 13 2.72 -15.41 38.02
C ILE A 13 2.48 -14.25 37.05
N GLU A 14 3.54 -13.71 36.47
CA GLU A 14 3.44 -12.67 35.44
C GLU A 14 2.71 -13.18 34.18
N ALA A 15 3.02 -14.40 33.74
CA ALA A 15 2.34 -15.04 32.61
C ALA A 15 0.84 -15.22 32.88
N ARG A 16 0.44 -15.67 34.07
CA ARG A 16 -0.98 -15.78 34.47
C ARG A 16 -1.68 -14.42 34.49
N ASN A 17 -1.01 -13.36 34.96
CA ASN A 17 -1.58 -12.02 34.97
C ASN A 17 -1.78 -11.48 33.54
N ILE A 18 -0.82 -11.70 32.64
CA ILE A 18 -0.91 -11.35 31.22
C ILE A 18 -2.05 -12.12 30.54
N LEU A 19 -2.21 -13.42 30.84
CA LEU A 19 -3.28 -14.25 30.32
C LEU A 19 -4.67 -13.87 30.87
N ALA A 20 -4.74 -13.36 32.10
CA ALA A 20 -5.98 -12.85 32.70
C ALA A 20 -6.40 -11.48 32.11
N HIS A 21 -5.43 -10.65 31.71
CA HIS A 21 -5.66 -9.31 31.16
C HIS A 21 -5.01 -9.08 29.78
N PRO A 22 -5.36 -9.88 28.75
CA PRO A 22 -4.67 -9.86 27.46
C PRO A 22 -4.83 -8.53 26.69
N GLN A 23 -5.83 -7.71 27.04
CA GLN A 23 -6.17 -6.47 26.32
C GLN A 23 -5.14 -5.35 26.47
N GLY A 24 -4.27 -5.43 27.50
CA GLY A 24 -3.23 -4.43 27.77
C GLY A 24 -1.84 -4.79 27.25
N HIS A 25 -1.68 -5.97 26.63
CA HIS A 25 -0.38 -6.52 26.29
C HIS A 25 -0.21 -6.74 24.79
N THR A 26 1.02 -6.66 24.32
CA THR A 26 1.33 -6.92 22.90
C THR A 26 1.14 -8.40 22.56
N HIS A 27 0.86 -8.69 21.28
CA HIS A 27 0.73 -10.08 20.80
C HIS A 27 1.98 -10.93 21.10
N SER A 28 3.17 -10.33 21.12
CA SER A 28 4.41 -11.02 21.50
C SER A 28 4.47 -11.37 22.99
N ALA A 29 4.04 -10.45 23.86
CA ALA A 29 3.99 -10.68 25.30
C ALA A 29 2.99 -11.78 25.67
N ILE A 30 1.81 -11.80 25.03
CA ILE A 30 0.81 -12.87 25.24
C ILE A 30 1.36 -14.21 24.77
N ARG A 31 2.04 -14.26 23.63
CA ARG A 31 2.65 -15.51 23.12
C ARG A 31 3.74 -16.04 24.05
N HIS A 32 4.54 -15.14 24.62
CA HIS A 32 5.57 -15.49 25.60
C HIS A 32 4.94 -16.01 26.90
N ALA A 33 3.89 -15.35 27.41
CA ALA A 33 3.13 -15.81 28.56
C ALA A 33 2.49 -17.20 28.33
N CYS A 34 1.96 -17.47 27.14
CA CYS A 34 1.46 -18.79 26.77
C CYS A 34 2.57 -19.86 26.76
N GLN A 35 3.79 -19.52 26.34
CA GLN A 35 4.91 -20.47 26.35
C GLN A 35 5.31 -20.84 27.78
N ILE A 36 5.40 -19.85 28.67
CA ILE A 36 5.70 -20.08 30.10
C ILE A 36 4.59 -20.92 30.75
N ALA A 37 3.32 -20.57 30.50
CA ALA A 37 2.18 -21.35 31.00
C ALA A 37 2.14 -22.79 30.44
N ALA A 38 2.70 -23.03 29.25
CA ALA A 38 2.80 -24.37 28.66
C ALA A 38 3.96 -25.20 29.23
N THR A 39 5.03 -24.57 29.71
CA THR A 39 6.20 -25.26 30.26
C THR A 39 6.13 -25.46 31.77
N GLU A 40 5.53 -24.50 32.49
CA GLU A 40 5.55 -24.42 33.96
C GLU A 40 4.15 -24.40 34.60
N GLY A 41 3.09 -24.27 33.79
CA GLY A 41 1.72 -24.17 34.27
C GLY A 41 1.04 -25.52 34.52
N ASP A 42 -0.03 -25.47 35.31
CA ASP A 42 -0.91 -26.62 35.52
C ASP A 42 -1.83 -26.83 34.31
N GLN A 43 -2.53 -27.96 34.27
CA GLN A 43 -3.45 -28.32 33.18
C GLN A 43 -4.48 -27.22 32.86
N HIS A 44 -4.89 -26.44 33.86
CA HIS A 44 -5.80 -25.30 33.70
C HIS A 44 -5.15 -24.10 32.98
N ASP A 45 -3.88 -23.82 33.27
CA ASP A 45 -3.12 -22.75 32.61
C ASP A 45 -2.83 -23.08 31.16
N ILE A 46 -2.52 -24.34 30.87
CA ILE A 46 -2.31 -24.84 29.50
C ILE A 46 -3.59 -24.68 28.68
N GLU A 47 -4.75 -24.98 29.27
CA GLU A 47 -6.05 -24.83 28.59
C GLU A 47 -6.38 -23.34 28.35
N ALA A 48 -6.11 -22.46 29.32
CA ALA A 48 -6.29 -21.02 29.17
C ALA A 48 -5.33 -20.42 28.12
N ALA A 49 -4.07 -20.84 28.14
CA ALA A 49 -3.05 -20.43 27.18
C ALA A 49 -3.37 -20.89 25.76
N SER A 50 -3.87 -22.11 25.57
CA SER A 50 -4.22 -22.62 24.24
C SER A 50 -5.43 -21.90 23.64
N LYS A 51 -6.47 -21.60 24.45
CA LYS A 51 -7.63 -20.82 24.02
C LYS A 51 -7.25 -19.39 23.62
N THR A 52 -6.42 -18.74 24.43
CA THR A 52 -5.93 -17.38 24.12
C THR A 52 -5.06 -17.37 22.86
N LEU A 53 -4.17 -18.35 22.66
CA LEU A 53 -3.36 -18.48 21.44
C LEU A 53 -4.21 -18.69 20.19
N ALA A 54 -5.26 -19.51 20.28
CA ALA A 54 -6.19 -19.75 19.19
C ALA A 54 -6.96 -18.48 18.80
N ALA A 55 -7.45 -17.73 19.79
CA ALA A 55 -8.11 -16.43 19.57
C ALA A 55 -7.15 -15.43 18.93
N LEU A 56 -5.91 -15.36 19.41
CA LEU A 56 -4.88 -14.48 18.87
C LEU A 56 -4.57 -14.78 17.40
N ASN A 57 -4.44 -16.06 17.05
CA ASN A 57 -4.18 -16.49 15.69
C ASN A 57 -5.36 -16.21 14.75
N ALA A 58 -6.61 -16.37 15.23
CA ALA A 58 -7.80 -16.03 14.47
C ALA A 58 -7.87 -14.53 14.16
N GLU A 59 -7.54 -13.68 15.14
CA GLU A 59 -7.53 -12.23 14.94
C GLU A 59 -6.42 -11.77 13.99
N ILE A 60 -5.22 -12.35 14.09
CA ILE A 60 -4.12 -12.09 13.15
C ILE A 60 -4.51 -12.53 11.73
N ALA A 61 -5.13 -13.70 11.58
CA ALA A 61 -5.59 -14.19 10.28
C ALA A 61 -6.63 -13.24 9.66
N ASP A 62 -7.60 -12.78 10.46
CA ASP A 62 -8.63 -11.85 10.01
C ASP A 62 -8.06 -10.47 9.62
N ARG A 63 -7.13 -9.92 10.42
CA ARG A 63 -6.42 -8.68 10.06
C ARG A 63 -5.60 -8.87 8.77
N SER A 64 -4.88 -9.98 8.62
CA SER A 64 -4.14 -10.25 7.37
C SER A 64 -5.06 -10.38 6.14
N GLY A 65 -6.26 -10.92 6.33
CA GLY A 65 -7.28 -11.02 5.28
C GLY A 65 -7.78 -9.63 4.86
N ARG A 66 -8.10 -8.77 5.83
CA ARG A 66 -8.50 -7.38 5.59
C ARG A 66 -7.40 -6.53 4.97
N ASP A 67 -6.16 -6.67 5.44
CA ASP A 67 -5.01 -5.92 4.92
C ASP A 67 -4.68 -6.32 3.48
N ARG A 68 -4.81 -7.61 3.12
CA ARG A 68 -4.66 -8.06 1.72
C ARG A 68 -5.73 -7.48 0.81
N GLN A 69 -6.96 -7.32 1.28
CA GLN A 69 -8.02 -6.68 0.49
C GLN A 69 -7.78 -5.18 0.32
N ALA A 70 -7.34 -4.49 1.38
CA ALA A 70 -6.99 -3.08 1.32
C ALA A 70 -5.80 -2.82 0.39
N ALA A 71 -4.74 -3.64 0.49
CA ALA A 71 -3.58 -3.56 -0.39
C ALA A 71 -3.98 -3.78 -1.87
N ARG A 72 -4.82 -4.77 -2.16
CA ARG A 72 -5.31 -5.00 -3.54
C ARG A 72 -6.05 -3.79 -4.10
N ARG A 73 -6.91 -3.14 -3.31
CA ARG A 73 -7.62 -1.91 -3.74
C ARG A 73 -6.64 -0.78 -4.04
N ALA A 74 -5.64 -0.57 -3.20
CA ALA A 74 -4.60 0.43 -3.44
C ALA A 74 -3.82 0.15 -4.73
N TYR A 75 -3.42 -1.11 -4.97
CA TYR A 75 -2.75 -1.50 -6.23
C TYR A 75 -3.61 -1.25 -7.46
N PHE A 76 -4.91 -1.58 -7.43
CA PHE A 76 -5.81 -1.33 -8.56
C PHE A 76 -5.98 0.17 -8.85
N GLN A 77 -6.09 1.01 -7.81
CA GLN A 77 -6.19 2.46 -7.98
C GLN A 77 -4.92 3.05 -8.58
N ILE A 78 -3.75 2.65 -8.08
CA ILE A 78 -2.46 3.10 -8.63
C ILE A 78 -2.32 2.66 -10.09
N ALA A 79 -2.70 1.43 -10.41
CA ALA A 79 -2.66 0.92 -11.79
C ALA A 79 -3.54 1.75 -12.74
N LEU A 80 -4.77 2.09 -12.33
CA LEU A 80 -5.67 2.92 -13.13
C LEU A 80 -5.11 4.33 -13.38
N ILE A 81 -4.52 4.95 -12.37
CA ILE A 81 -3.90 6.28 -12.50
C ILE A 81 -2.74 6.24 -13.49
N CYS A 82 -1.86 5.25 -13.36
CA CYS A 82 -0.74 5.07 -14.29
C CYS A 82 -1.22 4.87 -15.74
N ILE A 83 -2.21 3.99 -15.95
CA ILE A 83 -2.78 3.75 -17.28
C ILE A 83 -3.38 5.04 -17.86
N GLY A 84 -4.16 5.78 -17.05
CA GLY A 84 -4.75 7.06 -17.46
C GLY A 84 -3.69 8.10 -17.86
N PHE A 85 -2.60 8.20 -17.09
CA PHE A 85 -1.48 9.08 -17.41
C PHE A 85 -0.82 8.72 -18.75
N TRP A 86 -0.55 7.43 -19.00
CA TRP A 86 0.06 6.99 -20.25
C TRP A 86 -0.84 7.21 -21.46
N ILE A 87 -2.16 7.02 -21.33
CA ILE A 87 -3.12 7.33 -22.38
C ILE A 87 -3.11 8.83 -22.69
N PHE A 88 -3.08 9.69 -21.67
CA PHE A 88 -3.00 11.14 -21.86
C PHE A 88 -1.72 11.54 -22.59
N VAL A 89 -0.57 10.99 -22.19
CA VAL A 89 0.71 11.23 -22.86
C VAL A 89 0.66 10.79 -24.33
N ALA A 90 0.10 9.60 -24.62
CA ALA A 90 -0.05 9.13 -25.99
C ALA A 90 -0.93 10.08 -26.82
N LEU A 91 -2.07 10.51 -26.28
CA LEU A 91 -2.94 11.49 -26.95
C LEU A 91 -2.26 12.83 -27.17
N ALA A 92 -1.42 13.30 -26.24
CA ALA A 92 -0.65 14.52 -26.43
C ALA A 92 0.38 14.35 -27.57
N ILE A 93 1.10 13.24 -27.61
CA ILE A 93 2.13 12.97 -28.64
C ILE A 93 1.52 12.81 -30.03
N PHE A 94 0.40 12.09 -30.16
CA PHE A 94 -0.22 11.85 -31.47
C PHE A 94 -1.21 12.96 -31.87
N GLY A 95 -1.91 13.55 -30.91
CA GLY A 95 -2.93 14.57 -31.14
C GLY A 95 -2.36 15.93 -31.53
N LEU A 96 -1.31 16.41 -30.86
CA LEU A 96 -0.68 17.70 -31.22
C LEU A 96 -0.18 17.76 -32.67
N PRO A 97 0.60 16.78 -33.18
CA PRO A 97 1.10 16.86 -34.56
C PRO A 97 0.00 16.69 -35.60
N LEU A 98 -1.10 15.96 -35.28
CA LEU A 98 -2.27 15.90 -36.15
C LEU A 98 -2.97 17.26 -36.25
N VAL A 99 -3.18 17.94 -35.12
CA VAL A 99 -3.78 19.28 -35.09
C VAL A 99 -2.87 20.29 -35.80
N TRP A 100 -1.56 20.26 -35.50
CA TRP A 100 -0.59 21.15 -36.13
C TRP A 100 -0.51 20.92 -37.65
N GLY A 101 -0.44 19.66 -38.09
CA GLY A 101 -0.41 19.31 -39.51
C GLY A 101 -1.67 19.75 -40.26
N TRP A 102 -2.84 19.64 -39.64
CA TRP A 102 -4.10 20.13 -40.21
C TRP A 102 -4.14 21.66 -40.34
N LEU A 103 -3.62 22.36 -39.32
CA LEU A 103 -3.55 23.82 -39.29
C LEU A 103 -2.58 24.35 -40.36
N THR A 104 -1.41 23.73 -40.53
CA THR A 104 -0.47 24.10 -41.60
C THR A 104 -1.03 23.79 -42.99
N ALA A 105 -1.76 22.69 -43.16
CA ALA A 105 -2.36 22.32 -44.44
C ALA A 105 -3.47 23.30 -44.87
N THR A 106 -4.31 23.74 -43.92
CA THR A 106 -5.39 24.71 -44.21
C THR A 106 -4.86 26.10 -44.52
N VAL A 107 -3.77 26.53 -43.88
CA VAL A 107 -3.09 27.81 -44.20
C VAL A 107 -2.47 27.77 -45.60
N MET A 108 -1.85 26.66 -46.00
CA MET A 108 -1.27 26.50 -47.36
C MET A 108 -2.33 26.44 -48.48
N LEU A 109 -3.52 25.91 -48.20
CA LEU A 109 -4.60 25.77 -49.18
C LEU A 109 -5.41 27.06 -49.41
N LYS A 110 -5.15 28.14 -48.65
CA LYS A 110 -5.87 29.41 -48.77
C LYS A 110 -4.89 30.59 -48.98
N PRO A 111 -4.21 30.67 -50.14
CA PRO A 111 -3.25 31.74 -50.43
C PRO A 111 -3.87 33.15 -50.42
N GLU A 112 -5.19 33.26 -50.52
CA GLU A 112 -5.90 34.55 -50.48
C GLU A 112 -5.97 35.19 -49.08
N ALA A 113 -5.74 34.43 -48.00
CA ALA A 113 -5.68 34.97 -46.64
C ALA A 113 -4.29 35.51 -46.25
N CYS A 114 -3.22 35.08 -46.95
CA CYS A 114 -1.85 35.56 -46.73
C CYS A 114 -1.58 36.95 -47.32
N GLY A 115 -2.54 37.56 -48.02
CA GLY A 115 -2.43 38.95 -48.47
C GLY A 115 -2.53 39.98 -47.33
N ALA A 116 -3.00 39.60 -46.14
CA ALA A 116 -3.28 40.54 -45.04
C ALA A 116 -2.31 40.49 -43.86
N LEU A 117 -1.55 39.40 -43.68
CA LEU A 117 -0.47 39.30 -42.68
C LEU A 117 0.85 39.26 -43.44
N GLY A 118 1.25 40.45 -43.89
CA GLY A 118 2.33 40.66 -44.85
C GLY A 118 3.66 40.10 -44.37
N ALA A 119 4.38 39.48 -45.32
CA ALA A 119 5.81 39.56 -45.66
C ALA A 119 6.91 39.70 -44.58
N VAL A 120 6.61 39.79 -43.29
CA VAL A 120 7.55 40.10 -42.22
C VAL A 120 7.94 38.82 -41.48
N GLU A 121 7.04 37.86 -41.28
CA GLU A 121 7.35 36.64 -40.51
C GLU A 121 7.99 35.51 -41.33
N CYS A 122 7.81 35.46 -42.65
CA CYS A 122 8.48 34.44 -43.49
C CYS A 122 10.01 34.64 -43.56
N GLY A 123 10.51 35.85 -43.30
CA GLY A 123 11.94 36.14 -43.30
C GLY A 123 12.67 35.65 -42.04
N GLU A 124 11.99 35.63 -40.89
CA GLU A 124 12.63 35.26 -39.61
C GLU A 124 12.74 33.75 -39.40
N MET A 125 11.78 32.95 -39.89
CA MET A 125 11.87 31.50 -39.76
C MET A 125 13.01 30.88 -40.58
N LEU A 126 13.44 31.53 -41.68
CA LEU A 126 14.59 31.07 -42.47
C LEU A 126 15.94 31.44 -41.87
N ARG A 127 15.98 32.42 -40.94
CA ARG A 127 17.22 32.90 -40.31
C ARG A 127 17.53 32.21 -38.98
N ALA A 128 16.52 31.61 -38.34
CA ALA A 128 16.69 30.82 -37.12
C ALA A 128 17.07 29.34 -37.37
N GLY A 129 17.12 28.91 -38.64
CA GLY A 129 17.42 27.54 -39.06
C GLY A 129 18.78 27.34 -39.76
N LEU A 130 19.72 28.29 -39.61
CA LEU A 130 21.11 28.21 -40.08
C LEU A 130 22.08 28.39 -38.91
#